data_AF-A0AAN7TG38-F1
#
_entry.id   AF-A0AAN7TG38-F1
#
_cell.length_a   1.000
_cell.length_b   1.000
_cell.length_c   1.000
_cell.angle_alpha   90.00
_cell.angle_beta   90.00
_cell.angle_gamma   90.00
#
_symmetry.space_group_name_H-M   'P 1'
#
loop_
_entity.id
_entity.type
_entity.pdbx_description
1 polymer ?
#
loop_
_entity_poly.entity_id
_entity_poly.type
_entity_poly.pdbx_seq_one_letter_code
_entity_poly.pdbx_strand_id
1 'polypeptide(L)' 'MRLTTSSPWTTLWLPVLLVTQLCTAIQLDITSTDSLKAASGTIAYGMMKYYSGNETGNWPGNLPSPYYWWYVFVFFAIFI' A
#
# COMPACT_ATOMS: atom_id res chain seq x y z
N MET A 1 -39.88 16.76 23.97
CA MET A 1 -38.82 15.90 23.41
C MET A 1 -39.20 15.52 21.98
N ARG A 2 -38.53 16.06 20.96
CA ARG A 2 -38.75 15.65 19.55
C ARG A 2 -37.67 14.63 19.18
N LEU A 3 -38.03 13.36 19.11
CA LEU A 3 -37.21 12.33 18.47
C LEU A 3 -37.32 12.57 16.96
N THR A 4 -36.33 13.24 16.39
CA THR A 4 -36.25 13.41 14.94
C THR A 4 -36.02 12.05 14.31
N THR A 5 -37.05 11.51 13.64
CA THR A 5 -36.96 10.28 12.86
C THR A 5 -36.12 10.55 11.62
N SER A 6 -34.81 10.32 11.71
CA SER A 6 -33.89 10.40 10.57
C SER A 6 -34.17 9.22 9.64
N SER A 7 -34.28 9.48 8.33
CA SER A 7 -34.44 8.46 7.29
C SER A 7 -33.39 7.34 7.47
N PRO A 8 -33.75 6.05 7.36
CA PRO A 8 -32.81 4.94 7.56
C PRO A 8 -31.58 5.04 6.64
N TRP A 9 -31.76 5.67 5.48
CA TRP A 9 -30.69 5.94 4.53
C TRP A 9 -29.67 6.95 5.04
N THR A 10 -30.05 7.93 5.86
CA THR A 10 -29.14 8.95 6.41
C THR A 10 -28.27 8.43 7.55
N THR A 11 -28.76 7.45 8.31
CA THR A 11 -28.03 6.89 9.46
C THR A 11 -26.85 6.00 9.04
N LEU A 12 -26.87 5.46 7.81
CA LEU A 12 -25.79 4.64 7.26
C LEU A 12 -24.57 5.45 6.78
N TRP A 13 -24.71 6.74 6.49
CA TRP A 13 -23.58 7.57 6.03
C TRP A 13 -22.64 8.00 7.15
N LEU A 14 -23.17 8.22 8.36
CA LEU A 14 -22.38 8.61 9.54
C LEU A 14 -21.28 7.60 9.92
N PRO A 15 -21.54 6.28 10.00
CA PRO A 15 -20.48 5.31 10.30
C PRO A 15 -19.46 5.19 9.16
N VAL A 16 -19.88 5.37 7.90
CA VAL A 16 -18.95 5.36 6.74
C VAL A 16 -17.93 6.50 6.85
N LEU A 17 -18.36 7.71 7.21
CA LEU A 17 -17.47 8.87 7.41
C LEU A 17 -16.52 8.71 8.61
N LEU A 18 -16.91 7.94 9.63
CA LEU A 18 -16.05 7.70 10.78
C LEU A 18 -14.96 6.65 10.48
N VAL A 19 -15.28 5.63 9.67
CA VAL A 19 -14.35 4.56 9.31
C VAL A 19 -13.27 5.02 8.33
N THR A 20 -13.53 6.02 7.48
CA THR A 20 -12.51 6.56 6.55
C THR A 20 -11.31 7.20 7.26
N GLN A 21 -11.44 7.59 8.53
CA GLN A 21 -10.34 8.15 9.33
C GLN A 21 -9.30 7.11 9.77
N LEU A 22 -9.59 5.81 9.61
CA LEU A 22 -8.66 4.73 9.98
C LEU A 22 -7.58 4.45 8.93
N CYS A 23 -7.46 5.29 7.90
CA CYS A 23 -6.41 5.16 6.91
C CYS A 23 -5.05 5.48 7.53
N THR A 24 -4.19 4.47 7.66
CA THR A 24 -2.83 4.64 8.19
C THR A 24 -1.89 5.01 7.06
N ALA A 25 -1.35 6.22 7.11
CA ALA A 25 -0.30 6.66 6.20
C ALA A 25 1.09 6.31 6.76
N ILE A 26 2.07 6.17 5.88
CA ILE A 26 3.47 6.05 6.30
C ILE A 26 3.89 7.36 6.98
N GLN A 27 4.35 7.27 8.23
CA GLN A 27 4.93 8.41 8.93
C GLN A 27 6.31 8.71 8.34
N LEU A 28 6.41 9.82 7.62
CA LEU A 28 7.61 10.23 6.90
C LEU A 28 8.10 11.58 7.42
N ASP A 29 9.30 11.59 8.01
CA ASP A 29 10.07 12.79 8.32
C ASP A 29 11.25 12.89 7.36
N ILE A 30 11.24 13.93 6.52
CA ILE A 30 12.27 14.16 5.49
C ILE A 30 13.59 14.68 6.06
N THR A 31 13.63 15.08 7.34
CA THR A 31 14.83 15.59 8.01
C THR A 31 15.59 14.50 8.76
N SER A 32 14.92 13.40 9.09
CA SER A 32 15.50 12.26 9.80
C SER A 32 15.91 11.16 8.83
N THR A 33 17.20 10.83 8.82
CA THR A 33 17.73 9.72 8.01
C THR A 33 17.13 8.37 8.39
N ASP A 34 16.81 8.17 9.67
CA ASP A 34 16.21 6.92 10.15
C ASP A 34 14.75 6.77 9.70
N SER A 35 13.99 7.88 9.67
CA SER A 35 12.62 7.87 9.14
C SER A 35 12.60 7.56 7.63
N LEU A 36 13.53 8.14 6.86
CA LEU A 36 13.66 7.85 5.44
C LEU A 36 13.97 6.38 5.16
N LYS A 37 14.87 5.76 5.95
CA LYS A 37 15.19 4.33 5.85
C LYS A 37 14.00 3.44 6.22
N ALA A 38 13.26 3.80 7.26
CA ALA A 38 12.07 3.05 7.67
C ALA A 38 10.96 3.13 6.61
N ALA A 39 10.74 4.32 6.05
CA ALA A 39 9.77 4.54 4.98
C ALA A 39 10.17 3.80 3.69
N SER A 40 11.43 3.89 3.27
CA SER A 40 11.92 3.17 2.08
C SER A 40 11.85 1.65 2.27
N GLY A 41 12.17 1.14 3.47
CA GLY A 41 12.00 -0.28 3.81
C GLY A 41 10.55 -0.76 3.73
N THR A 42 9.59 0.07 4.16
CA THR A 42 8.15 -0.23 4.06
C THR A 42 7.71 -0.29 2.59
N ILE A 43 8.19 0.64 1.76
CA ILE A 43 7.91 0.67 0.32
C ILE A 43 8.52 -0.55 -0.38
N ALA A 44 9.79 -0.84 -0.10
CA ALA A 44 10.52 -2.00 -0.60
C ALA A 44 9.81 -3.32 -0.29
N TYR A 45 9.32 -3.49 0.95
CA TYR A 45 8.52 -4.64 1.35
C TYR A 45 7.19 -4.73 0.58
N GLY A 46 6.51 -3.60 0.39
CA GLY A 46 5.29 -3.53 -0.41
C GLY A 46 5.52 -3.89 -1.89
N MET A 47 6.63 -3.43 -2.47
CA MET A 47 7.01 -3.72 -3.85
C MET A 47 7.25 -5.22 -4.07
N MET A 48 7.82 -5.92 -3.09
CA MET A 48 8.12 -7.35 -3.23
C MET A 48 6.86 -8.23 -3.31
N LYS A 49 5.70 -7.73 -2.86
CA LYS A 49 4.42 -8.43 -3.05
C LYS A 49 4.02 -8.58 -4.53
N TYR A 50 4.58 -7.77 -5.42
CA TYR A 50 4.35 -7.85 -6.86
C TYR A 50 5.34 -8.78 -7.58
N TYR A 51 6.34 -9.30 -6.87
CA TYR A 51 7.33 -10.22 -7.42
C TYR A 51 6.98 -11.66 -7.05
N SER A 52 6.45 -12.39 -8.03
CA SER A 52 6.12 -13.82 -7.88
C SER A 52 7.30 -14.75 -8.15
N GLY A 53 8.43 -14.23 -8.66
CA GLY A 53 9.61 -15.05 -9.00
C GLY A 53 10.33 -15.70 -7.81
N ASN A 54 9.97 -15.35 -6.56
CA ASN A 54 10.47 -16.01 -5.34
C ASN A 54 9.62 -17.22 -4.91
N GLU A 55 8.47 -17.44 -5.54
CA GLU A 55 7.56 -18.55 -5.21
C GLU A 55 7.95 -19.83 -5.96
N THR A 56 7.78 -20.99 -5.32
CA THR A 56 8.08 -22.29 -5.92
C THR A 56 7.25 -22.51 -7.19
N GLY A 57 7.94 -22.76 -8.31
CA GLY A 57 7.32 -22.99 -9.62
C GLY A 57 7.32 -21.76 -10.55
N ASN A 58 7.70 -20.59 -10.04
CA ASN A 58 7.92 -19.40 -10.87
C ASN A 58 9.40 -19.22 -11.23
N TRP A 59 9.68 -18.46 -12.30
CA TRP A 59 11.05 -18.20 -12.74
C TRP A 59 11.63 -16.96 -12.06
N PRO A 60 12.80 -17.06 -11.41
CA PRO A 60 13.47 -15.91 -10.84
C PRO A 60 13.85 -14.92 -11.94
N GLY A 61 13.73 -13.62 -11.65
CA GLY A 61 14.03 -12.57 -12.62
C GLY A 61 12.90 -12.27 -13.61
N ASN A 62 11.68 -12.75 -13.35
CA ASN A 62 10.50 -12.39 -14.13
C ASN A 62 9.44 -11.70 -13.25
N LEU A 63 8.89 -10.58 -13.74
CA LEU A 63 7.67 -9.99 -13.19
C LEU A 63 6.46 -10.63 -13.88
N PRO A 64 5.33 -10.79 -13.17
CA PRO A 64 4.11 -11.32 -13.79
C PRO A 64 3.66 -10.43 -14.95
N SER A 65 2.98 -11.03 -15.94
CA SER A 65 2.34 -10.30 -17.03
C SER A 65 1.43 -9.18 -16.48
N PRO A 66 1.40 -7.97 -17.05
CA PRO A 66 1.81 -7.54 -18.40
C PRO A 66 3.21 -6.91 -18.51
N TYR A 67 4.07 -7.05 -17.50
CA TYR A 67 5.38 -6.40 -17.49
C TYR A 67 6.38 -7.13 -18.41
N TYR A 68 7.21 -6.36 -19.10
CA TYR A 68 8.31 -6.94 -19.88
C TYR A 68 9.46 -7.36 -18.97
N TRP A 69 10.26 -8.32 -19.41
CA TRP A 69 11.42 -8.83 -18.64
C TRP A 69 12.37 -7.71 -18.19
N TRP A 70 12.57 -6.66 -19.00
CA TRP A 70 13.46 -5.55 -18.65
C TRP A 70 12.97 -4.70 -17.46
N TYR A 71 11.68 -4.72 -17.12
CA TYR A 71 11.16 -4.02 -15.93
C TYR A 71 11.73 -4.61 -14.65
N VAL A 72 12.18 -5.86 -14.69
CA VAL A 72 12.81 -6.50 -13.54
C VAL A 72 14.12 -5.82 -13.16
N PHE A 73 14.85 -5.26 -14.14
CA PHE A 73 16.10 -4.55 -13.85
C PHE A 73 15.85 -3.26 -13.10
N VAL A 74 14.86 -2.47 -13.55
CA VAL A 74 14.48 -1.23 -12.86
C VAL A 74 13.94 -1.53 -11.47
N PHE A 75 13.14 -2.60 -11.36
CA PHE A 75 12.62 -3.08 -10.08
C PHE A 75 13.75 -3.40 -9.10
N PHE A 76 14.78 -4.16 -9.50
CA PHE A 76 15.90 -4.49 -8.61
C PHE A 76 16.89 -3.33 -8.41
N ALA A 77 17.06 -2.45 -9.39
CA ALA A 77 17.96 -1.30 -9.30
C ALA A 77 17.55 -0.31 -8.19
N ILE A 78 16.28 -0.25 -7.81
CA ILE A 78 15.84 0.63 -6.72
C ILE A 78 16.23 0.13 -5.31
N PHE A 79 16.73 -1.10 -5.21
CA PHE A 79 17.20 -1.71 -3.96
C PHE A 79 18.72 -1.57 -3.74
N ILE A 80 19.45 -1.01 -4.70
CA ILE A 80 20.91 -0.77 -4.63
C ILE A 80 21.20 0.70 -4.36
#